data_AF-K2RVP1-F1
#
_entry.id   AF-K2RVP1-F1
#
_cell.length_a   1.000
_cell.length_b   1.000
_cell.length_c   1.000
_cell.angle_alpha   90.00
_cell.angle_beta   90.00
_cell.angle_gamma   90.00
#
_symmetry.space_group_name_H-M   'P 1'
#
loop_
_entity.id
_entity.type
_entity.pdbx_description
1 polymer ?
#
loop_
_entity_poly.entity_id
_entity_poly.type
_entity_poly.pdbx_seq_one_letter_code
_entity_poly.pdbx_strand_id
1 'polypeptide(L)'
;MVLEAGYPKTTGFRKVTKATIMVKKKDGISDRAFVDHYTRHHAEMAAPVLLKHKIISYSLTFHLQHDRTVTQDIMKGNAKLLDYDAICTFVFPDYLSFAKFLYDRESHALSSDHDNFMDESQMKMMVGDEYMVIENGEKIEKADA
;
A
#
# COMPACT_ATOMS: atom_id res chain seq x y z
N MET A 1 -8.11 -10.99 21.05
CA MET A 1 -7.36 -10.05 20.19
C MET A 1 -8.05 -8.71 20.33
N VAL A 2 -7.31 -7.65 20.66
CA VAL A 2 -7.92 -6.31 20.79
C VAL A 2 -8.36 -5.87 19.40
N LEU A 3 -9.66 -5.66 19.24
CA LEU A 3 -10.31 -5.24 17.98
C LEU A 3 -10.37 -3.70 17.87
N GLU A 4 -9.84 -2.99 18.86
CA GLU A 4 -9.76 -1.53 18.87
C GLU A 4 -8.46 -1.10 18.22
N ALA A 5 -8.54 -0.10 17.33
CA ALA A 5 -7.35 0.43 16.68
C ALA A 5 -6.51 1.29 17.63
N GLY A 6 -5.20 1.23 17.42
CA GLY A 6 -4.21 1.94 18.22
C GLY A 6 -3.67 1.08 19.35
N TYR A 7 -3.02 1.75 20.30
CA TYR A 7 -2.32 1.10 21.41
C TYR A 7 -3.01 1.43 22.74
N PRO A 8 -2.81 0.62 23.79
CA PRO A 8 -3.43 0.88 25.09
C PRO A 8 -3.19 2.32 25.57
N LYS A 9 -4.27 3.00 25.99
CA LYS A 9 -4.24 4.39 26.47
C LYS A 9 -3.80 5.43 25.42
N THR A 10 -4.14 5.21 24.15
CA THR A 10 -3.92 6.18 23.06
C THR A 10 -5.23 6.50 22.34
N THR A 11 -5.33 7.69 21.75
CA THR A 11 -6.49 8.17 20.96
C THR A 11 -6.02 8.76 19.63
N GLY A 12 -6.91 8.99 18.67
CA GLY A 12 -6.57 9.60 17.38
C GLY A 12 -6.14 8.61 16.28
N PHE A 13 -6.23 7.31 16.56
CA PHE A 13 -6.08 6.27 15.54
C PHE A 13 -7.39 6.05 14.79
N ARG A 14 -7.29 5.89 13.48
CA ARG A 14 -8.40 5.45 12.64
C ARG A 14 -8.68 3.97 12.93
N LYS A 15 -9.96 3.61 13.04
CA LYS A 15 -10.41 2.22 13.26
C LYS A 15 -10.32 1.37 11.99
N VAL A 16 -9.10 1.21 11.48
CA VAL A 16 -8.77 0.44 10.28
C VAL A 16 -7.39 -0.20 10.43
N THR A 17 -7.11 -1.22 9.64
CA THR A 17 -5.77 -1.79 9.50
C THR A 17 -5.21 -1.41 8.14
N LYS A 18 -4.04 -0.77 8.10
CA LYS A 18 -3.36 -0.38 6.86
C LYS A 18 -2.20 -1.31 6.57
N ALA A 19 -2.16 -1.88 5.37
CA ALA A 19 -1.01 -2.60 4.86
C ALA A 19 -0.35 -1.79 3.74
N THR A 20 0.95 -1.57 3.85
CA THR A 20 1.80 -0.91 2.86
C THR A 20 2.82 -1.92 2.36
N ILE A 21 2.79 -2.19 1.07
CA ILE A 21 3.69 -3.13 0.39
C ILE A 21 4.63 -2.32 -0.49
N MET A 22 5.94 -2.48 -0.27
CA MET A 22 6.98 -1.90 -1.10
C MET A 22 7.34 -2.89 -2.21
N VAL A 23 7.28 -2.41 -3.45
CA VAL A 23 7.42 -3.23 -4.66
C VAL A 23 8.65 -2.77 -5.44
N LYS A 24 9.50 -3.74 -5.80
CA LYS A 24 10.60 -3.54 -6.73
C LYS A 24 10.17 -4.01 -8.11
N LYS A 25 10.34 -3.18 -9.12
CA LYS A 25 10.06 -3.54 -10.51
C LYS A 25 11.07 -4.59 -10.96
N LYS A 26 10.64 -5.52 -11.81
CA LYS A 26 11.52 -6.55 -12.38
C LYS A 26 12.65 -5.91 -13.22
N ASP A 27 13.82 -6.51 -13.17
CA ASP A 27 14.94 -6.08 -14.01
C ASP A 27 14.61 -6.26 -15.50
N GLY A 28 15.04 -5.29 -16.31
CA GLY A 28 14.89 -5.34 -17.77
C GLY A 28 13.54 -4.86 -18.30
N ILE A 29 12.57 -4.50 -17.47
CA ILE A 29 11.31 -3.91 -17.94
C ILE A 29 11.31 -2.37 -17.81
N SER A 30 10.68 -1.71 -18.77
CA SER A 30 10.54 -0.24 -18.75
C SER A 30 9.56 0.22 -17.68
N ASP A 31 9.71 1.48 -17.23
CA ASP A 31 8.76 2.13 -16.32
C ASP A 31 7.33 2.08 -16.85
N ARG A 32 7.16 2.33 -18.15
CA ARG A 32 5.86 2.25 -18.81
C ARG A 32 5.26 0.85 -18.77
N ALA A 33 6.06 -0.18 -19.10
CA ALA A 33 5.57 -1.56 -19.08
C ALA A 33 5.14 -2.00 -17.68
N PHE A 34 5.91 -1.59 -16.65
CA PHE A 34 5.57 -1.83 -15.25
C PHE A 34 4.26 -1.15 -14.85
N VAL A 35 4.10 0.15 -15.15
CA VAL A 35 2.86 0.89 -14.85
C VAL A 35 1.67 0.30 -15.58
N ASP A 36 1.81 0.02 -16.89
CA ASP A 36 0.72 -0.51 -17.71
C ASP A 36 0.27 -1.88 -17.20
N HIS A 37 1.20 -2.80 -16.88
CA HIS A 37 0.85 -4.12 -16.34
C HIS A 37 0.24 -4.03 -14.94
N TYR A 38 0.88 -3.27 -14.03
CA TYR A 38 0.41 -3.18 -12.65
C TYR A 38 -0.99 -2.56 -12.59
N THR A 39 -1.22 -1.46 -13.32
CA THR A 39 -2.51 -0.74 -13.25
C THR A 39 -3.63 -1.38 -14.07
N ARG A 40 -3.34 -1.91 -15.28
CA ARG A 40 -4.39 -2.38 -16.20
C ARG A 40 -4.64 -3.88 -16.13
N HIS A 41 -3.75 -4.63 -15.48
CA HIS A 41 -3.89 -6.06 -15.34
C HIS A 41 -3.96 -6.48 -13.88
N HIS A 42 -2.86 -6.31 -13.13
CA HIS A 42 -2.77 -6.83 -11.76
C HIS A 42 -3.80 -6.19 -10.83
N ALA A 43 -3.91 -4.85 -10.83
CA ALA A 43 -4.82 -4.13 -9.97
C ALA A 43 -6.30 -4.45 -10.27
N GLU A 44 -6.66 -4.52 -11.55
CA GLU A 44 -8.02 -4.88 -11.99
C GLU A 44 -8.36 -6.34 -11.65
N MET A 45 -7.39 -7.25 -11.79
CA MET A 45 -7.54 -8.65 -11.40
C MET A 45 -7.75 -8.80 -9.88
N ALA A 46 -7.12 -7.95 -9.07
CA ALA A 46 -7.30 -7.96 -7.62
C ALA A 46 -8.69 -7.42 -7.19
N ALA A 47 -9.27 -6.46 -7.92
CA ALA A 47 -10.48 -5.74 -7.49
C ALA A 47 -11.63 -6.63 -6.98
N PRO A 48 -12.01 -7.76 -7.62
CA PRO A 48 -13.10 -8.62 -7.14
C PRO A 48 -12.83 -9.22 -5.75
N VAL A 49 -11.62 -9.73 -5.49
CA VAL A 49 -11.28 -10.31 -4.19
C VAL A 49 -11.13 -9.22 -3.12
N LEU A 50 -10.68 -8.03 -3.50
CA LEU A 50 -10.62 -6.89 -2.58
C LEU A 50 -12.03 -6.46 -2.12
N LEU A 51 -12.98 -6.40 -3.06
CA LEU A 51 -14.39 -6.09 -2.76
C LEU A 51 -15.05 -7.18 -1.89
N LYS A 52 -14.78 -8.45 -2.17
CA LYS A 52 -15.25 -9.60 -1.37
C LYS A 52 -14.86 -9.48 0.11
N HIS A 53 -13.66 -8.99 0.40
CA HIS A 53 -13.15 -8.78 1.76
C HIS A 53 -13.42 -7.39 2.33
N LYS A 54 -14.26 -6.59 1.66
CA LYS A 54 -14.67 -5.23 2.09
C LYS A 54 -13.48 -4.30 2.36
N ILE A 55 -12.43 -4.43 1.57
CA ILE A 55 -11.29 -3.53 1.64
C ILE A 55 -11.78 -2.12 1.30
N ILE A 56 -11.43 -1.17 2.16
CA ILE A 56 -11.94 0.20 2.14
C ILE A 56 -11.29 0.98 0.99
N SER A 57 -9.98 0.81 0.81
CA SER A 57 -9.27 1.39 -0.32
C SER A 57 -8.07 0.54 -0.73
N TYR A 58 -7.77 0.62 -2.03
CA TYR A 58 -6.58 0.08 -2.65
C TYR A 58 -5.98 1.16 -3.54
N SER A 59 -4.71 1.48 -3.35
CA SER A 59 -4.02 2.50 -4.13
C SER A 59 -2.60 2.08 -4.48
N LEU A 60 -2.14 2.56 -5.64
CA LEU A 60 -0.77 2.41 -6.12
C LEU A 60 -0.11 3.78 -6.18
N THR A 61 1.08 3.89 -5.59
CA THR A 61 1.94 5.06 -5.68
C THR A 61 3.23 4.64 -6.37
N PHE A 62 3.56 5.26 -7.50
CA PHE A 62 4.78 4.95 -8.24
C PHE A 62 5.93 5.86 -7.81
N HIS A 63 7.15 5.31 -7.84
CA HIS A 63 8.39 6.03 -7.54
C HIS A 63 9.45 5.69 -8.59
N LEU A 64 9.19 6.13 -9.82
CA LEU A 64 9.95 5.78 -11.01
C LEU A 64 10.94 6.89 -11.37
N GLN A 65 11.62 6.79 -12.51
CA GLN A 65 12.69 7.74 -12.85
C GLN A 65 12.21 9.19 -12.85
N HIS A 66 11.01 9.45 -13.38
CA HIS A 66 10.40 10.77 -13.37
C HIS A 66 10.23 11.32 -11.95
N ASP A 67 9.58 10.56 -11.06
CA ASP A 67 9.27 10.97 -9.69
C ASP A 67 10.54 11.21 -8.88
N ARG A 68 11.55 10.36 -9.08
CA ARG A 68 12.87 10.50 -8.46
C ARG A 68 13.56 11.79 -8.89
N THR A 69 13.62 12.07 -10.19
CA THR A 69 14.22 13.30 -10.72
C THR A 69 13.52 14.53 -10.17
N VAL A 70 12.19 14.59 -10.27
CA VAL A 70 11.40 15.73 -9.77
C VAL A 70 11.62 15.95 -8.26
N THR A 71 11.58 14.88 -7.46
CA THR A 71 11.78 14.98 -6.01
C THR A 71 13.21 15.44 -5.67
N GLN A 72 14.19 14.93 -6.41
CA GLN A 72 15.59 15.30 -6.21
C GLN A 72 15.84 16.79 -6.52
N ASP A 73 15.24 17.28 -7.60
CA ASP A 73 15.34 18.69 -8.02
C ASP A 73 14.72 19.61 -6.97
N ILE A 74 13.51 19.29 -6.50
CA ILE A 74 12.80 20.05 -5.44
C ILE A 74 13.66 20.11 -4.17
N MET A 75 14.28 18.99 -3.79
CA MET A 75 15.12 18.89 -2.59
C MET A 75 16.59 19.30 -2.82
N LYS A 76 16.90 19.91 -3.98
CA LYS A 76 18.24 20.40 -4.34
C LYS A 76 19.33 19.33 -4.19
N GLY A 77 19.05 18.10 -4.62
CA GLY A 77 20.00 17.01 -4.51
C GLY A 77 20.06 16.31 -3.17
N ASN A 78 19.29 16.72 -2.15
CA ASN A 78 19.42 16.18 -0.78
C ASN A 78 18.37 15.13 -0.40
N ALA A 79 17.48 14.72 -1.31
CA ALA A 79 16.47 13.71 -0.98
C ALA A 79 17.13 12.35 -0.73
N LYS A 80 16.69 11.66 0.33
CA LYS A 80 17.06 10.28 0.64
C LYS A 80 15.92 9.38 0.19
N LEU A 81 15.92 9.06 -1.11
CA LEU A 81 14.85 8.31 -1.74
C LEU A 81 14.97 6.81 -1.47
N LEU A 82 13.84 6.16 -1.25
CA LEU A 82 13.78 4.69 -1.11
C LEU A 82 14.09 4.02 -2.44
N ASP A 83 14.81 2.90 -2.39
CA ASP A 83 15.12 2.10 -3.58
C ASP A 83 14.02 1.10 -3.95
N TYR A 84 12.76 1.57 -3.97
CA TYR A 84 11.58 0.82 -4.40
C TYR A 84 10.82 1.61 -5.45
N ASP A 85 10.16 0.91 -6.38
CA ASP A 85 9.60 1.50 -7.59
C ASP A 85 8.09 1.76 -7.49
N ALA A 86 7.43 1.10 -6.55
CA ALA A 86 6.06 1.42 -6.18
C ALA A 86 5.76 1.07 -4.72
N ILE A 87 4.70 1.69 -4.22
CA ILE A 87 4.00 1.31 -3.01
C ILE A 87 2.58 0.87 -3.41
N CYS A 88 2.19 -0.29 -2.90
CA CYS A 88 0.81 -0.75 -2.90
C CYS A 88 0.24 -0.58 -1.49
N THR A 89 -0.90 0.09 -1.36
CA THR A 89 -1.52 0.34 -0.06
C THR A 89 -2.93 -0.21 -0.04
N PHE A 90 -3.24 -1.00 0.98
CA PHE A 90 -4.58 -1.49 1.29
C PHE A 90 -5.03 -0.94 2.64
N VAL A 91 -6.28 -0.50 2.72
CA VAL A 91 -6.93 -0.15 3.98
C VAL A 91 -8.04 -1.16 4.24
N PHE A 92 -7.86 -2.00 5.25
CA PHE A 92 -8.80 -3.00 5.70
C PHE A 92 -9.68 -2.46 6.83
N PRO A 93 -10.92 -2.94 6.98
CA PRO A 93 -11.75 -2.62 8.14
C PRO A 93 -11.07 -2.99 9.48
N ASP A 94 -10.37 -4.13 9.52
CA ASP A 94 -9.69 -4.65 10.70
C ASP A 94 -8.65 -5.72 10.33
N TYR A 95 -7.87 -6.17 11.32
CA TYR A 95 -6.88 -7.23 11.16
C TYR A 95 -7.51 -8.58 10.77
N LEU A 96 -8.79 -8.82 11.11
CA LEU A 96 -9.47 -10.05 10.71
C LEU A 96 -9.71 -10.07 9.20
N SER A 97 -10.09 -8.93 8.62
CA SER A 97 -10.27 -8.76 7.18
C SER A 97 -8.94 -8.86 6.45
N PHE A 98 -7.87 -8.29 7.02
CA PHE A 98 -6.50 -8.50 6.53
C PHE A 98 -6.10 -9.99 6.51
N ALA A 99 -6.33 -10.71 7.62
CA ALA A 99 -6.03 -12.14 7.70
C ALA A 99 -6.86 -12.95 6.69
N LYS A 100 -8.16 -12.69 6.57
CA LYS A 100 -9.04 -13.35 5.59
C LYS A 100 -8.56 -13.14 4.16
N PHE A 101 -8.15 -11.92 3.82
CA PHE A 101 -7.59 -11.61 2.52
C PHE A 101 -6.29 -12.39 2.26
N LEU A 102 -5.38 -12.46 3.24
CA LEU A 102 -4.11 -13.17 3.12
C LEU A 102 -4.25 -14.68 2.94
N TYR A 103 -5.29 -15.31 3.49
CA TYR A 103 -5.52 -16.76 3.37
C TYR A 103 -6.55 -17.11 2.28
N ASP A 104 -7.04 -16.13 1.52
CA ASP A 104 -7.98 -16.38 0.44
C ASP A 104 -7.27 -16.98 -0.78
N ARG A 105 -7.82 -18.06 -1.30
CA ARG A 105 -7.26 -18.77 -2.46
C ARG A 105 -7.19 -17.88 -3.71
N GLU A 106 -8.17 -16.99 -3.91
CA GLU A 106 -8.19 -16.05 -5.05
C GLU A 106 -7.12 -14.97 -4.86
N SER A 107 -6.89 -14.50 -3.64
CA SER A 107 -5.78 -13.59 -3.35
C SER A 107 -4.43 -14.25 -3.63
N HIS A 108 -4.23 -15.50 -3.22
CA HIS A 108 -3.01 -16.24 -3.51
C HIS A 108 -2.79 -16.48 -5.01
N ALA A 109 -3.86 -16.63 -5.79
CA ALA A 109 -3.76 -16.78 -7.23
C ALA A 109 -3.20 -15.52 -7.91
N LEU A 110 -3.31 -14.34 -7.30
CA LEU A 110 -2.71 -13.11 -7.82
C LEU A 110 -1.17 -13.15 -7.80
N SER A 111 -0.57 -13.92 -6.88
CA SER A 111 0.89 -14.00 -6.75
C SER A 111 1.57 -14.53 -8.01
N SER A 112 0.91 -15.40 -8.78
CA SER A 112 1.52 -15.90 -10.04
C SER A 112 1.73 -14.80 -11.08
N ASP A 113 1.04 -13.66 -10.96
CA ASP A 113 1.22 -12.53 -11.86
C ASP A 113 2.42 -11.65 -11.47
N HIS A 114 2.93 -11.76 -10.24
CA HIS A 114 4.08 -10.96 -9.78
C HIS A 114 5.30 -11.14 -10.70
N ASP A 115 5.54 -12.36 -11.20
CA ASP A 115 6.64 -12.69 -12.10
C ASP A 115 6.65 -11.87 -13.41
N ASN A 116 5.52 -11.28 -13.81
CA ASN A 116 5.40 -10.50 -15.03
C ASN A 116 5.97 -9.08 -14.89
N PHE A 117 6.00 -8.52 -13.68
CA PHE A 117 6.27 -7.08 -13.52
C PHE A 117 7.11 -6.70 -12.30
N MET A 118 7.26 -7.57 -11.30
CA MET A 118 8.01 -7.25 -10.08
C MET A 118 9.00 -8.33 -9.67
N ASP A 119 9.95 -7.96 -8.82
CA ASP A 119 10.81 -8.89 -8.09
C ASP A 119 10.21 -9.16 -6.71
N GLU A 120 9.52 -10.28 -6.59
CA GLU A 120 8.84 -10.68 -5.34
C GLU A 120 9.82 -10.94 -4.18
N SER A 121 11.07 -11.33 -4.46
CA SER A 121 12.07 -11.60 -3.42
C SER A 121 12.44 -10.34 -2.62
N GLN A 122 12.27 -9.17 -3.24
CA GLN A 122 12.53 -7.87 -2.61
C GLN A 122 11.29 -7.26 -1.97
N MET A 123 10.10 -7.83 -2.17
CA MET A 123 8.86 -7.31 -1.60
C MET A 123 8.95 -7.21 -0.07
N LYS A 124 8.54 -6.06 0.47
CA LYS A 124 8.44 -5.84 1.92
C LYS A 124 7.06 -5.33 2.27
N MET A 125 6.57 -5.68 3.46
CA MET A 125 5.26 -5.27 3.94
C MET A 125 5.37 -4.64 5.32
N MET A 126 4.63 -3.56 5.53
CA MET A 126 4.39 -2.93 6.84
C MET A 126 2.88 -2.92 7.08
N VAL A 127 2.45 -3.38 8.26
CA VAL A 127 1.03 -3.41 8.64
C VAL A 127 0.87 -2.75 10.00
N GLY A 128 -0.14 -1.89 10.13
CA GLY A 128 -0.38 -1.16 11.38
C GLY A 128 -1.68 -0.37 11.39
N ASP A 129 -2.00 0.20 12.54
CA ASP A 129 -3.10 1.15 12.70
C ASP A 129 -2.63 2.57 12.33
N GLU A 130 -3.50 3.37 11.74
CA GLU A 130 -3.16 4.67 11.18
C GLU A 130 -3.51 5.80 12.17
N TYR A 131 -2.50 6.55 12.63
CA TYR A 131 -2.71 7.75 13.44
C TYR A 131 -3.02 8.96 12.56
N MET A 132 -4.12 9.64 12.81
CA MET A 132 -4.59 10.74 11.97
C MET A 132 -4.32 12.10 12.64
N VAL A 133 -3.65 12.98 11.89
CA VAL A 133 -3.46 14.40 12.28
C VAL A 133 -4.28 15.31 11.36
N ILE A 134 -4.32 14.99 10.06
CA ILE A 134 -5.07 15.70 9.02
C ILE A 134 -5.78 14.65 8.17
N GLU A 135 -7.04 14.89 7.86
CA GLU A 135 -7.83 14.09 6.90
C GLU A 135 -8.62 15.04 6.01
N ASN A 136 -8.68 14.78 4.70
CA ASN A 136 -9.39 15.62 3.73
C ASN A 136 -9.02 17.12 3.76
N GLY A 137 -7.77 17.45 4.12
CA GLY A 137 -7.28 18.83 4.21
C GLY A 137 -7.61 19.54 5.52
N GLU A 138 -8.27 18.86 6.46
CA GLU A 138 -8.68 19.42 7.75
C GLU A 138 -7.95 18.75 8.91
N LYS A 139 -7.63 19.54 9.95
CA LYS A 139 -7.02 19.01 11.17
C LYS A 139 -8.07 18.19 11.92
N ILE A 140 -7.73 16.95 12.27
CA ILE A 140 -8.60 16.11 13.10
C ILE A 140 -8.62 16.68 14.52
N GLU A 141 -9.80 17.07 14.97
CA GLU A 141 -10.04 17.35 16.39
C GLU A 141 -10.00 16.03 17.15
N LYS A 142 -9.09 15.93 18.12
CA LYS A 142 -9.02 14.75 18.99
C LYS A 142 -10.14 14.88 20.01
N ALA A 143 -10.99 13.87 20.12
CA ALA A 143 -11.80 13.75 21.32
C ALA A 143 -10.83 13.64 22.51
N ASP A 144 -10.98 14.53 23.48
CA ASP A 144 -10.18 14.52 24.71
C ASP A 144 -10.20 13.10 25.31
N ALA A 145 -9.01 12.65 25.75
CA ALA A 145 -8.77 11.31 26.29
C ALA A 145 -9.50 11.05 27.62
#